data_AF-A0A7C1SGD6-F1
#
_entry.id   AF-A0A7C1SGD6-F1
#
_cell.length_a   1.000
_cell.length_b   1.000
_cell.length_c   1.000
_cell.angle_alpha   90.00
_cell.angle_beta   90.00
_cell.angle_gamma   90.00
#
_symmetry.space_group_name_H-M   'P 1'
#
loop_
_entity.id
_entity.type
_entity.pdbx_description
1 polymer ?
#
loop_
_entity_poly.entity_id
_entity_poly.type
_entity_poly.pdbx_seq_one_letter_code
_entity_poly.pdbx_strand_id
1 'polypeptide(L)'
;MGRRMPQGQRLDNVLQAIGSTLAKLESSGILAEVVLPQADKAYAELPFVIEHGGDIYNGRIDRVIIRDNTVFVYDYKCFPVRQEEEPRLIEQYTHQMSLYARAAEGLFKLKTRALIVLANEGKVLEVAISP
;
A
#
# COMPACT_ATOMS: atom_id res chain seq x y z
N MET A 1 10.72 -33.39 -7.45
CA MET A 1 10.72 -33.04 -8.89
C MET A 1 9.53 -32.13 -9.16
N GLY A 2 9.75 -30.82 -9.28
CA GLY A 2 8.67 -29.88 -9.64
C GLY A 2 8.42 -29.93 -11.14
N ARG A 3 7.25 -30.40 -11.58
CA ARG A 3 6.82 -30.33 -12.98
C ARG A 3 6.73 -28.84 -13.34
N ARG A 4 7.62 -28.36 -14.22
CA ARG A 4 7.55 -27.01 -14.77
C ARG A 4 6.26 -26.90 -15.58
N MET A 5 5.38 -25.97 -15.22
CA MET A 5 4.16 -25.71 -15.97
C MET A 5 4.51 -25.24 -17.39
N PRO A 6 3.75 -25.66 -18.43
CA PRO A 6 3.88 -25.11 -19.77
C PRO A 6 3.71 -23.59 -19.78
N GLN A 7 4.46 -22.90 -20.64
CA GLN A 7 4.52 -21.44 -20.68
C GLN A 7 3.13 -20.79 -20.92
N GLY A 8 2.28 -21.39 -21.77
CA GLY A 8 0.92 -20.92 -22.03
C GLY A 8 0.01 -21.00 -20.79
N GLN A 9 0.00 -22.16 -20.11
CA GLN A 9 -0.79 -22.36 -18.90
C GLN A 9 -0.38 -21.42 -17.76
N ARG A 10 0.91 -21.06 -17.70
CA ARG A 10 1.40 -20.08 -16.72
C ARG A 10 0.87 -18.67 -17.00
N LEU A 11 0.78 -18.25 -18.27
CA LEU A 11 0.25 -16.94 -18.64
C LEU A 11 -1.23 -16.82 -18.30
N ASP A 12 -2.02 -17.85 -18.63
CA ASP A 12 -3.47 -17.87 -18.34
C ASP A 12 -3.75 -17.71 -16.85
N ASN A 13 -3.01 -18.43 -16.01
CA ASN A 13 -3.13 -18.33 -14.55
C ASN A 13 -2.80 -16.92 -14.04
N VAL A 14 -1.80 -16.25 -14.61
CA VAL A 14 -1.44 -14.88 -14.24
C VAL A 14 -2.52 -13.89 -14.66
N LEU A 15 -3.04 -14.00 -15.89
CA LEU A 15 -4.11 -13.14 -16.38
C LEU A 15 -5.39 -13.32 -15.56
N GLN A 16 -5.72 -14.55 -15.19
CA GLN A 16 -6.85 -14.84 -14.31
C GLN A 16 -6.67 -14.21 -12.91
N ALA A 17 -5.47 -14.31 -12.34
CA ALA A 17 -5.17 -13.69 -11.04
C ALA A 17 -5.26 -12.15 -11.11
N ILE A 18 -4.71 -11.53 -12.16
CA ILE A 18 -4.82 -10.08 -12.39
C ILE A 18 -6.29 -9.67 -12.52
N GLY A 19 -7.06 -10.37 -13.36
CA GLY A 19 -8.48 -10.08 -13.56
C GLY A 19 -9.29 -10.18 -12.28
N SER A 20 -9.04 -11.22 -11.46
CA SER A 20 -9.70 -11.38 -10.17
C SER A 20 -9.37 -10.25 -9.18
N THR A 21 -8.09 -9.85 -9.09
CA THR A 21 -7.66 -8.75 -8.24
C THR A 21 -8.27 -7.42 -8.68
N LEU A 22 -8.26 -7.13 -10.00
CA LEU A 22 -8.85 -5.91 -10.54
C LEU A 22 -10.36 -5.83 -10.23
N ALA A 23 -11.10 -6.94 -10.42
CA ALA A 23 -12.52 -6.97 -10.13
C ALA A 23 -12.83 -6.68 -8.64
N LYS A 24 -12.01 -7.21 -7.72
CA LYS A 24 -12.15 -6.93 -6.29
C LYS A 24 -11.89 -5.46 -5.96
N LEU A 25 -10.78 -4.90 -6.46
CA LEU A 25 -10.44 -3.49 -6.30
C LEU A 25 -11.49 -2.55 -6.87
N GLU A 26 -12.08 -2.90 -8.02
CA GLU A 26 -13.18 -2.14 -8.62
C GLU A 26 -14.43 -2.19 -7.74
N SER A 27 -14.85 -3.39 -7.33
CA SER A 27 -16.06 -3.57 -6.52
C SER A 27 -15.98 -2.92 -5.14
N SER A 28 -14.79 -2.75 -4.57
CA SER A 28 -14.58 -2.08 -3.29
C SER A 28 -14.32 -0.57 -3.40
N GLY A 29 -14.29 -0.02 -4.62
CA GLY A 29 -14.01 1.40 -4.89
C GLY A 29 -12.53 1.78 -4.82
N ILE A 30 -11.66 0.90 -4.29
CA ILE A 30 -10.22 1.15 -4.13
C ILE A 30 -9.55 1.45 -5.48
N LEU A 31 -9.99 0.81 -6.56
CA LEU A 31 -9.45 1.05 -7.90
C LEU A 31 -9.55 2.54 -8.26
N ALA A 32 -10.73 3.12 -8.13
CA ALA A 32 -10.97 4.54 -8.45
C ALA A 32 -10.38 5.47 -7.39
N GLU A 33 -10.50 5.13 -6.11
CA GLU A 33 -10.15 6.02 -5.02
C GLU A 33 -8.65 6.05 -4.70
N VAL A 34 -7.90 5.00 -5.02
CA VAL A 34 -6.49 4.86 -4.59
C VAL A 34 -5.58 4.58 -5.78
N VAL A 35 -5.91 3.57 -6.59
CA VAL A 35 -4.99 3.00 -7.59
C VAL A 35 -4.89 3.86 -8.85
N LEU A 36 -6.02 4.26 -9.44
CA LEU A 36 -6.03 5.00 -10.70
C LEU A 36 -5.39 6.39 -10.54
N PRO A 37 -4.80 6.95 -11.63
CA PRO A 37 -4.27 8.31 -11.61
C PRO A 37 -5.31 9.33 -11.15
N GLN A 38 -4.90 10.29 -10.34
CA GLN A 38 -5.75 11.38 -9.87
C GLN A 38 -5.18 12.70 -10.35
N ALA A 39 -6.07 13.64 -10.68
CA ALA A 39 -5.70 14.90 -11.31
C ALA A 39 -4.79 15.76 -10.43
N ASP A 40 -5.00 15.76 -9.10
CA ASP A 40 -4.29 16.64 -8.17
C ASP A 40 -3.83 15.92 -6.90
N LYS A 41 -2.66 16.36 -6.38
CA LYS A 41 -2.10 16.00 -5.07
C LYS A 41 -2.03 14.49 -4.78
N ALA A 42 -1.74 13.70 -5.82
CA ALA A 42 -1.46 12.29 -5.71
C ALA A 42 -0.05 11.99 -6.26
N TYR A 43 0.70 11.18 -5.52
CA TYR A 43 2.08 10.83 -5.83
C TYR A 43 2.20 9.31 -5.79
N ALA A 44 2.90 8.74 -6.75
CA ALA A 44 3.30 7.34 -6.72
C ALA A 44 4.81 7.25 -6.55
N GLU A 45 5.28 6.24 -5.82
CA GLU A 45 6.71 5.97 -5.64
C GLU A 45 7.48 7.20 -5.10
N LEU A 46 6.92 7.88 -4.08
CA LEU A 46 7.48 9.12 -3.53
C LEU A 46 8.75 8.82 -2.71
N PRO A 47 9.95 9.27 -3.13
CA PRO A 47 11.17 9.03 -2.39
C PRO A 47 11.23 9.86 -1.11
N PHE A 48 11.88 9.34 -0.07
CA PHE A 48 12.16 10.10 1.14
C PHE A 48 13.53 9.74 1.74
N VAL A 49 14.06 10.70 2.49
CA VAL A 49 15.17 10.51 3.41
C VAL A 49 14.82 11.26 4.70
N ILE A 50 14.81 10.56 5.83
CA ILE A 50 14.52 11.15 7.14
C ILE A 50 15.53 10.69 8.19
N GLU A 51 15.73 11.53 9.20
CA GLU A 51 16.43 11.15 10.42
C GLU A 51 15.40 10.83 11.53
N HIS A 52 15.55 9.68 12.18
CA HIS A 52 14.70 9.25 13.27
C HIS A 52 15.50 8.42 14.27
N GLY A 53 15.50 8.83 15.55
CA GLY A 53 16.23 8.11 16.60
C GLY A 53 17.76 8.14 16.43
N GLY A 54 18.31 9.07 15.64
CA GLY A 54 19.74 9.13 15.31
C GLY A 54 20.13 8.29 14.09
N ASP A 55 19.20 7.53 13.51
CA ASP A 55 19.41 6.77 12.27
C ASP A 55 18.86 7.53 11.06
N ILE A 56 19.49 7.31 9.91
CA ILE A 56 19.02 7.82 8.62
C ILE A 56 18.27 6.69 7.90
N TYR A 57 17.00 6.95 7.59
CA TYR A 57 16.16 6.05 6.81
C TYR A 57 15.96 6.64 5.41
N ASN A 58 16.25 5.84 4.39
CA ASN A 58 15.94 6.15 3.00
C ASN A 58 14.96 5.13 2.44
N GLY A 59 14.02 5.58 1.61
CA GLY A 59 13.01 4.68 1.08
C GLY A 59 12.08 5.35 0.09
N ARG A 60 10.99 4.65 -0.20
CA ARG A 60 10.00 5.08 -1.17
C ARG A 60 8.60 4.67 -0.70
N ILE A 61 7.68 5.61 -0.73
CA ILE A 61 6.27 5.39 -0.38
C ILE A 61 5.53 5.06 -1.67
N ASP A 62 4.88 3.89 -1.72
CA ASP A 62 4.18 3.40 -2.93
C ASP A 62 3.17 4.43 -3.44
N ARG A 63 2.36 4.99 -2.54
CA ARG A 63 1.29 5.92 -2.91
C ARG A 63 0.98 6.92 -1.81
N VAL A 64 0.84 8.18 -2.19
CA VAL A 64 0.40 9.27 -1.33
C VAL A 64 -0.72 10.02 -2.01
N ILE A 65 -1.82 10.28 -1.30
CA ILE A 65 -2.94 11.10 -1.79
C ILE A 65 -3.31 12.12 -0.71
N ILE A 66 -3.42 13.39 -1.07
CA ILE A 66 -3.81 14.45 -0.12
C ILE A 66 -5.25 14.86 -0.36
N ARG A 67 -6.10 14.68 0.65
CA ARG A 67 -7.52 15.08 0.64
C ARG A 67 -7.89 15.70 1.97
N ASP A 68 -8.74 16.72 1.97
CA ASP A 68 -9.27 17.34 3.19
C ASP A 68 -8.19 17.69 4.22
N ASN A 69 -7.08 18.29 3.73
CA ASN A 69 -5.93 18.69 4.54
C ASN A 69 -5.27 17.54 5.32
N THR A 70 -5.45 16.30 4.84
CA THR A 70 -4.91 15.07 5.40
C THR A 70 -4.14 14.32 4.32
N VAL A 71 -2.97 13.82 4.68
CA VAL A 71 -2.15 12.99 3.80
C VAL A 71 -2.49 11.52 4.06
N PHE A 72 -2.86 10.80 3.02
CA PHE A 72 -3.11 9.37 3.08
C PHE A 72 -1.94 8.66 2.41
N VAL A 73 -1.20 7.90 3.20
CA VAL A 73 -0.10 7.06 2.75
C VAL A 73 -0.63 5.64 2.58
N TYR A 74 -0.46 5.07 1.39
CA TYR A 74 -0.83 3.70 1.09
C TYR A 74 0.40 2.88 0.71
N ASP A 75 0.49 1.67 1.23
CA ASP A 75 1.44 0.63 0.83
C ASP A 75 0.66 -0.60 0.35
N TYR A 76 1.05 -1.18 -0.80
CA TYR A 76 0.31 -2.27 -1.42
C TYR A 76 0.88 -3.64 -1.03
N LYS A 77 0.02 -4.53 -0.51
CA LYS A 77 0.32 -5.94 -0.34
C LYS A 77 -0.54 -6.77 -1.29
N CYS A 78 0.13 -7.48 -2.20
CA CYS A 78 -0.50 -8.22 -3.29
C CYS A 78 -0.58 -9.74 -3.05
N PHE A 79 -0.13 -10.22 -1.89
CA PHE A 79 -0.29 -11.62 -1.49
C PHE A 79 -1.63 -11.82 -0.80
N PRO A 80 -2.21 -13.04 -0.85
CA PRO A 80 -3.45 -13.33 -0.15
C PRO A 80 -3.28 -13.22 1.37
N VAL A 81 -4.26 -12.62 2.04
CA VAL A 81 -4.29 -12.45 3.49
C VAL A 81 -5.63 -12.93 4.03
N ARG A 82 -5.60 -13.86 4.99
CA ARG A 82 -6.82 -14.26 5.70
C ARG A 82 -7.17 -13.23 6.76
N GLN A 83 -8.46 -13.08 7.06
CA GLN A 83 -8.95 -12.06 7.99
C GLN A 83 -8.30 -12.19 9.38
N GLU A 84 -8.02 -13.41 9.84
CA GLU A 84 -7.39 -13.65 11.14
C GLU A 84 -5.90 -13.26 11.17
N GLU A 85 -5.27 -13.08 10.01
CA GLU A 85 -3.87 -12.70 9.86
C GLU A 85 -3.68 -11.18 9.82
N GLU A 86 -4.75 -10.41 9.59
CA GLU A 86 -4.71 -8.94 9.48
C GLU A 86 -4.07 -8.24 10.69
N PRO A 87 -4.39 -8.60 11.96
CA PRO A 87 -3.78 -7.92 13.11
C PRO A 87 -2.26 -8.10 13.15
N ARG A 88 -1.78 -9.31 12.85
CA ARG A 88 -0.36 -9.64 12.79
C ARG A 88 0.34 -8.91 11.65
N LEU A 89 -0.35 -8.76 10.52
CA LEU A 89 0.14 -7.99 9.39
C LEU A 89 0.32 -6.52 9.76
N ILE A 90 -0.67 -5.91 10.42
CA ILE A 90 -0.58 -4.52 10.90
C ILE A 90 0.64 -4.38 11.81
N GLU A 91 0.79 -5.25 12.82
CA GLU A 91 1.93 -5.23 13.74
C GLU A 91 3.28 -5.32 13.02
N GLN A 92 3.40 -6.22 12.04
CA GLN A 92 4.61 -6.40 11.24
C GLN A 92 5.01 -5.12 10.49
N TYR A 93 4.05 -4.35 9.99
CA TYR A 93 4.29 -3.16 9.17
C TYR A 93 4.22 -1.84 9.95
N THR A 94 3.83 -1.85 11.24
CA THR A 94 3.70 -0.64 12.08
C THR A 94 4.94 0.25 12.04
N HIS A 95 6.15 -0.33 12.16
CA HIS A 95 7.38 0.46 12.16
C HIS A 95 7.62 1.14 10.80
N GLN A 96 7.51 0.38 9.70
CA GLN A 96 7.66 0.93 8.34
C GLN A 96 6.64 2.04 8.07
N MET A 97 5.36 1.78 8.39
CA MET A 97 4.29 2.74 8.15
C MET A 97 4.43 4.00 9.02
N SER A 98 4.98 3.88 10.23
CA SER A 98 5.32 5.04 11.06
C SER A 98 6.41 5.92 10.43
N LEU A 99 7.45 5.31 9.84
CA LEU A 99 8.49 6.04 9.11
C LEU A 99 7.92 6.75 7.88
N TYR A 100 7.06 6.07 7.12
CA TYR A 100 6.41 6.65 5.94
C TYR A 100 5.50 7.82 6.31
N ALA A 101 4.71 7.66 7.38
CA ALA A 101 3.87 8.72 7.89
C ALA A 101 4.70 9.94 8.29
N ARG A 102 5.75 9.74 9.10
CA ARG A 102 6.66 10.81 9.52
C ARG A 102 7.33 11.53 8.35
N ALA A 103 7.76 10.79 7.32
CA ALA A 103 8.30 11.38 6.11
C ALA A 103 7.27 12.26 5.39
N ALA A 104 6.04 11.76 5.23
CA ALA A 104 4.95 12.49 4.60
C ALA A 104 4.52 13.74 5.41
N GLU A 105 4.42 13.64 6.73
CA GLU A 105 4.18 14.79 7.63
C GLU A 105 5.29 15.83 7.51
N GLY A 106 6.54 15.39 7.43
CA GLY A 106 7.71 16.25 7.23
C GLY A 106 7.66 17.03 5.91
N LEU A 107 7.27 16.36 4.82
CA LEU A 107 7.19 16.93 3.47
C LEU A 107 6.00 17.88 3.29
N PHE A 108 4.82 17.45 3.72
CA PHE A 108 3.57 18.17 3.43
C PHE A 108 3.09 19.07 4.57
N LYS A 109 3.64 18.91 5.79
CA LYS A 109 3.26 19.66 7.00
C LYS A 109 1.77 19.50 7.35
N LEU A 110 1.22 18.32 7.10
CA LEU A 110 -0.18 17.96 7.32
C LEU A 110 -0.25 16.67 8.13
N LYS A 111 -1.40 16.45 8.79
CA LYS A 111 -1.67 15.19 9.49
C LYS A 111 -1.63 14.03 8.50
N THR A 112 -1.03 12.91 8.88
CA THR A 112 -0.92 11.74 8.02
C THR A 112 -1.65 10.53 8.59
N ARG A 113 -2.33 9.78 7.71
CA ARG A 113 -2.89 8.46 7.99
C ARG A 113 -2.13 7.43 7.18
N ALA A 114 -1.77 6.33 7.81
CA ALA A 114 -1.06 5.22 7.19
C ALA A 114 -2.02 4.05 6.94
N LEU A 115 -2.04 3.57 5.71
CA LEU A 115 -2.96 2.53 5.27
C LEU A 115 -2.21 1.45 4.48
N ILE A 116 -2.64 0.20 4.67
CA ILE A 116 -2.19 -0.95 3.88
C ILE A 116 -3.32 -1.36 2.97
N VAL A 117 -3.06 -1.45 1.67
CA VAL A 117 -4.00 -1.96 0.68
C VAL A 117 -3.74 -3.45 0.48
N LEU A 118 -4.70 -4.27 0.90
CA LEU A 118 -4.74 -5.69 0.59
C LEU A 118 -5.36 -5.87 -0.79
N ALA A 119 -4.53 -5.84 -1.82
CA ALA A 119 -5.00 -5.78 -3.19
C ALA A 119 -5.81 -7.03 -3.58
N ASN A 120 -5.34 -8.21 -3.13
CA ASN A 120 -5.98 -9.48 -3.43
C ASN A 120 -7.33 -9.67 -2.70
N GLU A 121 -7.57 -8.94 -1.62
CA GLU A 121 -8.82 -8.96 -0.85
C GLU A 121 -9.73 -7.77 -1.18
N GLY A 122 -9.22 -6.77 -1.90
CA GLY A 122 -9.95 -5.53 -2.18
C GLY A 122 -10.24 -4.73 -0.92
N LYS A 123 -9.33 -4.74 0.06
CA LYS A 123 -9.54 -4.15 1.40
C LYS A 123 -8.44 -3.14 1.74
N VAL A 124 -8.76 -2.17 2.59
CA VAL A 124 -7.80 -1.25 3.20
C VAL A 124 -7.78 -1.44 4.71
N LEU A 125 -6.60 -1.55 5.28
CA LEU A 125 -6.37 -1.58 6.73
C LEU A 125 -5.69 -0.29 7.16
N GLU A 126 -6.17 0.32 8.23
CA GLU A 126 -5.50 1.47 8.84
C GLU A 126 -4.49 0.99 9.89
N VAL A 127 -3.31 1.59 9.88
CA VAL A 127 -2.23 1.30 10.83
C VAL A 127 -2.16 2.46 11.81
N ALA A 128 -2.29 2.16 13.10
CA ALA A 128 -2.06 3.15 14.14
C ALA A 128 -0.57 3.56 14.12
N ILE A 129 -0.33 4.83 13.87
CA ILE A 129 1.03 5.40 13.87
C ILE A 129 1.37 5.81 15.30
N SER A 130 2.54 5.39 15.78
CA SER A 130 3.10 5.92 17.02
C SER A 130 3.82 7.24 16.71
N PRO A 131 3.62 8.30 17.52
CA PRO A 131 4.30 9.59 17.35
C PRO A 131 5.82 9.53 17.54
#